data_AF-A0A1Y3AYE9-F1
#
_entry.id   AF-A0A1Y3AYE9-F1
#
_cell.length_a   1.000
_cell.length_b   1.000
_cell.length_c   1.000
_cell.angle_alpha   90.00
_cell.angle_beta   90.00
_cell.angle_gamma   90.00
#
_symmetry.space_group_name_H-M   'P 1'
#
loop_
_entity.id
_entity.type
_entity.pdbx_description
1 polymer ?
#
loop_
_entity_poly.entity_id
_entity_poly.type
_entity_poly.pdbx_seq_one_letter_code
_entity_poly.pdbx_strand_id
1 'polypeptide(L)'
;MTKHLDDLVKRQLKKQRKLKLKNERKEQPTEQNDMEQSCEENEIDEHPAAKRLKTDEENDCPTLVDTSKTAIVKSLLSNLTFKDLADKVSEKTLTAIDEMGFTHMTEIQSKSVPHLLEGK
;
A
#
# COMPACT_ATOMS: atom_id res chain seq x y z
N MET A 1 -45.16 -1.07 -29.02
CA MET A 1 -43.73 -0.76 -28.72
C MET A 1 -43.40 -0.69 -27.22
N THR A 2 -44.35 -0.88 -26.30
CA THR A 2 -44.10 -0.75 -24.85
C THR A 2 -43.63 -2.04 -24.16
N LYS A 3 -44.04 -3.22 -24.65
CA LYS A 3 -43.67 -4.53 -24.04
C LYS A 3 -42.16 -4.78 -24.00
N HIS A 4 -41.43 -4.30 -25.02
CA HIS A 4 -39.97 -4.46 -25.09
C HIS A 4 -39.23 -3.63 -24.03
N LEU A 5 -39.79 -2.49 -23.63
CA LEU A 5 -39.22 -1.63 -22.60
C LEU A 5 -39.40 -2.26 -21.21
N ASP A 6 -40.58 -2.84 -20.96
CA ASP A 6 -40.88 -3.55 -19.70
C ASP A 6 -39.97 -4.76 -19.49
N ASP A 7 -39.66 -5.51 -20.55
CA ASP A 7 -38.77 -6.67 -20.47
C ASP A 7 -37.31 -6.27 -20.23
N LEU A 8 -36.88 -5.13 -20.78
CA LEU A 8 -35.55 -4.57 -20.53
C LEU A 8 -35.40 -4.11 -19.08
N VAL A 9 -36.42 -3.44 -18.53
CA VAL A 9 -36.45 -2.99 -17.12
C VAL A 9 -36.46 -4.18 -16.16
N LYS A 10 -37.26 -5.22 -16.43
CA LYS A 10 -37.28 -6.46 -15.63
C LYS A 10 -35.91 -7.17 -15.64
N ARG A 11 -35.21 -7.18 -16.78
CA ARG A 11 -33.87 -7.76 -16.91
C ARG A 11 -32.83 -7.01 -16.06
N GLN A 12 -32.88 -5.68 -16.04
CA GLN A 12 -31.98 -4.87 -15.23
C GLN A 12 -32.24 -5.02 -13.73
N LEU A 13 -33.52 -5.07 -13.31
CA LEU A 13 -33.87 -5.27 -11.90
C LEU A 13 -33.43 -6.66 -11.39
N LYS A 14 -33.52 -7.69 -12.22
CA LYS A 14 -33.03 -9.05 -11.89
C LYS A 14 -31.50 -9.11 -11.74
N LYS A 15 -30.76 -8.33 -12.53
CA LYS A 15 -29.29 -8.23 -12.45
C LYS A 15 -28.84 -7.57 -11.14
N GLN A 16 -29.51 -6.50 -10.72
CA GLN A 16 -29.24 -5.81 -9.45
C GLN A 16 -29.49 -6.70 -8.22
N ARG A 17 -30.57 -7.49 -8.22
CA ARG A 17 -30.88 -8.42 -7.12
C ARG A 17 -29.85 -9.55 -6.94
N LYS A 18 -29.29 -10.08 -8.04
CA LYS A 18 -28.23 -11.10 -7.97
C LYS A 18 -26.90 -10.57 -7.42
N LEU A 19 -26.61 -9.28 -7.62
CA LEU A 19 -25.38 -8.67 -7.10
C LEU A 19 -25.45 -8.48 -5.56
N LYS A 20 -26.60 -8.05 -5.03
CA LYS A 20 -26.79 -7.85 -3.58
C LYS A 20 -26.65 -9.16 -2.79
N LEU A 21 -27.27 -10.25 -3.26
CA LEU A 21 -27.18 -11.57 -2.61
C LEU A 21 -25.77 -12.19 -2.60
N LYS A 22 -24.86 -11.76 -3.49
CA LYS A 22 -23.48 -12.27 -3.54
C LYS A 22 -22.55 -11.56 -2.56
N ASN A 23 -22.90 -10.34 -2.13
CA ASN A 23 -22.13 -9.59 -1.14
C ASN A 23 -22.45 -10.01 0.30
N GLU A 24 -23.68 -10.46 0.59
CA GLU A 24 -24.08 -10.90 1.94
C GLU A 24 -23.56 -12.30 2.34
N ARG A 25 -22.85 -13.01 1.46
CA ARG A 25 -22.37 -14.39 1.71
C ARG A 25 -20.87 -14.49 2.02
N LYS A 26 -20.19 -13.36 2.24
CA LYS A 26 -18.75 -13.30 2.56
C LYS A 26 -18.43 -12.88 3.99
N GLU A 27 -19.42 -12.83 4.87
CA GLU A 27 -19.21 -12.66 6.30
C GLU A 27 -19.59 -13.95 7.04
N GLN A 28 -18.59 -14.77 7.31
CA GLN A 28 -18.59 -15.66 8.47
C GLN A 28 -17.33 -15.37 9.28
N PRO A 29 -17.47 -14.94 10.55
CA PRO A 29 -16.40 -15.00 11.52
C PRO A 29 -16.30 -16.43 12.07
N THR A 30 -15.13 -17.05 11.97
CA THR A 30 -14.77 -18.23 12.76
C THR A 30 -14.38 -17.79 14.16
N GLU A 31 -15.09 -18.33 15.16
CA GLU A 31 -14.80 -18.26 16.59
C GLU A 31 -13.59 -19.14 16.98
N GLN A 32 -12.83 -18.67 17.98
CA GLN A 32 -12.10 -19.39 19.05
C GLN A 32 -10.81 -18.61 19.39
N ASN A 33 -10.30 -18.44 20.61
CA ASN A 33 -10.71 -18.55 22.01
C ASN A 33 -9.48 -17.97 22.80
N ASP A 34 -9.73 -17.36 23.95
CA ASP A 34 -8.85 -16.80 25.00
C ASP A 34 -7.32 -16.89 24.92
N MET A 35 -6.66 -15.74 25.14
CA MET A 35 -5.59 -15.60 26.16
C MET A 35 -5.37 -14.12 26.51
N GLU A 36 -5.89 -13.70 27.65
CA GLU A 36 -5.47 -12.48 28.36
C GLU A 36 -4.01 -12.60 28.80
N GLN A 37 -3.19 -11.55 28.66
CA GLN A 37 -2.33 -11.05 29.75
C GLN A 37 -1.66 -9.70 29.41
N SER A 38 -2.14 -8.64 30.07
CA SER A 38 -1.41 -7.59 30.80
C SER A 38 0.03 -7.19 30.40
N CYS A 39 0.22 -5.90 30.09
CA CYS A 39 1.12 -4.95 30.80
C CYS A 39 1.03 -3.57 30.11
N GLU A 40 0.34 -2.60 30.71
CA GLU A 40 0.86 -1.50 31.56
C GLU A 40 0.98 -0.16 30.81
N GLU A 41 0.19 0.79 31.27
CA GLU A 41 0.22 2.21 30.93
C GLU A 41 1.58 2.82 31.25
N ASN A 42 2.07 3.70 30.37
CA ASN A 42 2.86 4.85 30.79
C ASN A 42 2.37 6.07 30.01
N GLU A 43 1.81 7.01 30.76
CA GLU A 43 1.43 8.34 30.32
C GLU A 43 2.65 9.28 30.29
N ILE A 44 2.75 10.00 29.16
CA ILE A 44 3.24 11.39 28.98
C ILE A 44 4.75 11.65 29.18
N ASP A 45 5.43 12.10 28.12
CA ASP A 45 6.16 13.37 28.21
C ASP A 45 6.15 14.13 26.88
N GLU A 46 6.02 15.44 27.03
CA GLU A 46 5.70 16.46 26.06
C GLU A 46 6.95 16.89 25.25
N HIS A 47 6.75 17.28 23.99
CA HIS A 47 7.78 17.79 23.10
C HIS A 47 8.65 18.92 23.70
N PRO A 48 9.88 19.08 23.19
CA PRO A 48 10.17 20.40 22.65
C PRO A 48 10.73 20.39 21.23
N ALA A 49 10.43 21.48 20.54
CA ALA A 49 10.72 21.78 19.15
C ALA A 49 12.22 21.91 18.84
N ALA A 50 12.65 21.36 17.68
CA ALA A 50 13.78 21.78 16.82
C ALA A 50 14.12 20.58 15.91
N LYS A 51 14.29 20.63 14.59
CA LYS A 51 14.45 21.65 13.57
C LYS A 51 13.72 21.12 12.33
N ARG A 52 12.99 21.98 11.62
CA ARG A 52 12.60 21.69 10.24
C ARG A 52 13.89 21.54 9.43
N LEU A 53 14.26 20.31 9.09
CA LEU A 53 15.24 20.02 8.06
C LEU A 53 14.65 20.58 6.77
N LYS A 54 15.26 21.66 6.28
CA LYS A 54 15.12 22.08 4.89
C LYS A 54 15.85 21.02 4.07
N THR A 55 15.14 19.96 3.72
CA THR A 55 15.52 19.18 2.55
C THR A 55 15.08 20.04 1.37
N ASP A 56 16.01 20.41 0.51
CA ASP A 56 15.71 21.06 -0.77
C ASP A 56 14.79 20.11 -1.55
N GLU A 57 13.48 20.33 -1.40
CA GLU A 57 12.46 19.70 -2.22
C GLU A 57 12.53 20.31 -3.61
N GLU A 58 13.41 19.78 -4.45
CA GLU A 58 13.01 19.58 -5.83
C GLU A 58 11.86 18.57 -5.80
N ASN A 59 10.65 19.10 -5.67
CA ASN A 59 9.40 18.39 -5.90
C ASN A 59 9.33 18.09 -7.41
N ASP A 60 10.15 17.15 -7.85
CA ASP A 60 10.06 16.57 -9.18
C ASP A 60 8.86 15.63 -9.18
N CYS A 61 7.67 16.23 -9.19
CA CYS A 61 6.45 15.52 -9.49
C CYS A 61 6.56 15.11 -10.95
N PRO A 62 6.63 13.80 -11.26
CA PRO A 62 6.87 13.39 -12.63
C PRO A 62 5.71 13.86 -13.50
N THR A 63 5.99 14.76 -14.44
CA THR A 63 5.03 15.14 -15.45
C THR A 63 4.87 13.95 -16.39
N LEU A 64 3.77 13.20 -16.25
CA LEU A 64 3.48 12.04 -17.06
C LEU A 64 3.16 12.47 -18.50
N VAL A 65 4.21 12.60 -19.32
CA VAL A 65 4.09 12.86 -20.76
C VAL A 65 3.58 11.64 -21.53
N ASP A 66 3.74 10.45 -20.96
CA ASP A 66 3.23 9.19 -21.48
C ASP A 66 2.34 8.52 -20.44
N THR A 67 1.10 8.21 -20.84
CA THR A 67 0.09 7.56 -20.00
C THR A 67 0.13 6.04 -20.10
N SER A 68 1.09 5.48 -20.85
CA SER A 68 1.32 4.05 -20.88
C SER A 68 1.63 3.52 -19.48
N LYS A 69 1.06 2.36 -19.14
CA LYS A 69 1.23 1.74 -17.81
C LYS A 69 2.71 1.55 -17.46
N THR A 70 3.52 1.21 -18.45
CA THR A 70 4.96 0.98 -18.28
C THR A 70 5.71 2.29 -17.97
N ALA A 71 5.36 3.40 -18.62
CA ALA A 71 5.97 4.70 -18.32
C ALA A 71 5.62 5.17 -16.91
N ILE A 72 4.35 5.01 -16.50
CA ILE A 72 3.91 5.34 -15.14
C ILE A 72 4.67 4.53 -14.10
N VAL A 73 4.81 3.21 -14.28
CA VAL A 73 5.55 2.37 -13.34
C VAL A 73 7.02 2.78 -13.26
N LYS A 74 7.68 3.00 -14.40
CA LYS A 74 9.08 3.46 -14.41
C LYS A 74 9.26 4.79 -13.70
N SER A 75 8.29 5.70 -13.84
CA SER A 75 8.31 7.00 -13.20
C SER A 75 8.16 6.96 -11.67
N LEU A 76 7.62 5.88 -11.11
CA LEU A 76 7.44 5.71 -9.66
C LEU A 76 8.62 4.97 -9.01
N LEU A 77 9.43 4.28 -9.81
CA LEU A 77 10.61 3.57 -9.37
C LEU A 77 11.79 4.53 -9.33
N SER A 78 12.57 4.43 -8.26
CA SER A 78 13.83 5.14 -8.13
C SER A 78 14.94 4.42 -8.89
N ASN A 79 16.08 5.11 -9.06
CA ASN A 79 17.30 4.51 -9.60
C ASN A 79 18.03 3.59 -8.60
N LEU A 80 17.57 3.53 -7.34
CA LEU A 80 18.18 2.72 -6.29
C LEU A 80 17.51 1.35 -6.17
N THR A 81 18.34 0.35 -5.88
CA THR A 81 17.92 -1.05 -5.74
C THR A 81 17.99 -1.51 -4.30
N PHE A 82 17.26 -2.57 -3.96
CA PHE A 82 17.37 -3.15 -2.61
C PHE A 82 18.78 -3.68 -2.29
N LYS A 83 19.61 -3.95 -3.31
CA LYS A 83 21.00 -4.37 -3.13
C LYS A 83 21.88 -3.27 -2.52
N ASP A 84 21.53 -2.00 -2.74
CA ASP A 84 22.25 -0.86 -2.17
C ASP A 84 22.09 -0.77 -0.64
N LEU A 85 21.16 -1.55 -0.07
CA LEU A 85 20.93 -1.65 1.38
C LEU A 85 21.58 -2.89 2.01
N ALA A 86 22.40 -3.65 1.28
CA ALA A 86 23.02 -4.88 1.78
C ALA A 86 23.89 -4.68 3.03
N ASP A 87 24.48 -3.50 3.19
CA ASP A 87 25.29 -3.18 4.38
C ASP A 87 24.43 -2.90 5.62
N LYS A 88 23.13 -2.59 5.44
CA LYS A 88 22.20 -2.21 6.51
C LYS A 88 21.10 -3.27 6.75
N VAL A 89 20.98 -4.26 5.87
CA VAL A 89 19.88 -5.24 5.86
C VAL A 89 20.45 -6.65 5.75
N SER A 90 19.88 -7.59 6.49
CA SER A 90 20.32 -8.99 6.44
C SER A 90 20.05 -9.63 5.08
N GLU A 91 20.94 -10.54 4.67
CA GLU A 91 20.82 -11.28 3.40
C GLU A 91 19.48 -11.99 3.27
N LYS A 92 18.98 -12.61 4.35
CA LYS A 92 17.66 -13.26 4.38
C LYS A 92 16.53 -12.33 3.95
N THR A 93 16.59 -11.06 4.33
CA THR A 93 15.57 -10.06 3.98
C THR A 93 15.70 -9.66 2.52
N LEU A 94 16.92 -9.45 2.02
CA LEU A 94 17.16 -9.15 0.61
C LEU A 94 16.71 -10.29 -0.30
N THR A 95 16.97 -11.54 0.08
CA THR A 95 16.50 -12.72 -0.66
C THR A 95 14.97 -12.77 -0.70
N ALA A 96 14.29 -12.52 0.42
CA ALA A 96 12.83 -12.49 0.44
C ALA A 96 12.24 -11.40 -0.47
N ILE A 97 12.92 -10.24 -0.57
CA ILE A 97 12.50 -9.15 -1.47
C ILE A 97 12.68 -9.55 -2.94
N ASP A 98 13.78 -10.23 -3.27
CA ASP A 98 14.03 -10.75 -4.62
C ASP A 98 13.04 -11.86 -5.01
N GLU A 99 12.69 -12.75 -4.08
CA GLU A 99 11.65 -13.77 -4.25
C GLU A 99 10.26 -13.15 -4.51
N MET A 100 9.97 -11.97 -3.96
CA MET A 100 8.77 -11.20 -4.29
C MET A 100 8.82 -10.55 -5.69
N GLY A 101 9.98 -10.55 -6.34
CA GLY A 101 10.19 -9.93 -7.65
C GLY A 101 10.41 -8.42 -7.59
N PHE A 102 10.82 -7.88 -6.43
CA PHE A 102 11.11 -6.46 -6.29
C PHE A 102 12.61 -6.18 -6.43
N THR A 103 13.00 -5.47 -7.49
CA THR A 103 14.40 -5.11 -7.72
C THR A 103 14.71 -3.68 -7.31
N HIS A 104 13.83 -2.74 -7.67
CA HIS A 104 14.02 -1.30 -7.45
C HIS A 104 13.09 -0.81 -6.33
N MET A 105 13.61 0.10 -5.51
CA MET A 105 12.78 0.82 -4.54
C MET A 105 11.89 1.84 -5.26
N THR A 106 10.69 2.08 -4.73
CA THR A 106 9.91 3.25 -5.16
C THR A 106 10.56 4.54 -4.66
N GLU A 107 10.17 5.67 -5.26
CA GLU A 107 10.72 6.98 -4.91
C GLU A 107 10.52 7.36 -3.43
N ILE A 108 9.40 6.95 -2.83
CA ILE A 108 9.19 7.16 -1.39
C ILE A 108 10.05 6.23 -0.54
N GLN A 109 10.28 4.99 -1.00
CA GLN A 109 11.10 4.02 -0.28
C GLN A 109 12.57 4.39 -0.29
N SER A 110 13.12 4.86 -1.42
CA SER A 110 14.51 5.30 -1.51
C SER A 110 14.82 6.45 -0.54
N LYS A 111 13.85 7.34 -0.29
CA LYS A 111 13.96 8.46 0.65
C LYS A 111 13.73 8.03 2.10
N SER A 112 12.77 7.16 2.37
CA SER A 112 12.36 6.83 3.74
C SER A 112 13.11 5.64 4.35
N VAL A 113 13.42 4.60 3.58
CA VAL A 113 14.01 3.36 4.10
C VAL A 113 15.36 3.59 4.79
N PRO A 114 16.33 4.35 4.24
CA PRO A 114 17.62 4.56 4.91
C PRO A 114 17.50 5.12 6.33
N HIS A 115 16.60 6.10 6.53
CA HIS A 115 16.34 6.71 7.84
C HIS A 115 15.67 5.75 8.83
N LEU A 116 14.80 4.86 8.34
CA LEU A 116 14.16 3.83 9.17
C LEU A 116 15.13 2.70 9.57
N LEU A 117 16.23 2.53 8.84
CA LEU A 117 17.26 1.53 9.15
C LEU A 117 18.30 2.04 10.15
N GLU A 118 18.44 3.35 10.34
CA GLU A 118 19.43 3.96 11.23
C GLU A 118 19.06 3.88 12.72
N GLY A 119 17.77 3.68 13.03
CA GLY A 119 17.27 3.56 14.40
C GLY A 119 17.15 2.11 14.93
N LYS A 120 17.92 1.17 14.38
CA LYS A 120 17.84 -0.27 14.67
C LYS A 120 18.89 -0.75 15.67
#